data_AF-A0A2V3ZYJ9-F1
#
_entry.id   AF-A0A2V3ZYJ9-F1
#
_cell.length_a   1.000
_cell.length_b   1.000
_cell.length_c   1.000
_cell.angle_alpha   90.00
_cell.angle_beta   90.00
_cell.angle_gamma   90.00
#
_symmetry.space_group_name_H-M   'P 1'
#
loop_
_entity.id
_entity.type
_entity.pdbx_description
1 polymer ?
#
loop_
_entity_poly.entity_id
_entity_poly.type
_entity_poly.pdbx_seq_one_letter_code
_entity_poly.pdbx_strand_id
1 'polypeptide(L)' 'MDQKDFDKIRKIKKEHKEAYNPWNRQDDDELINLFFDGVPVGEMSIKLKRTKGAVRARIRKMELTKIKKK' A
#
# COMPACT_ATOMS: atom_id res chain seq x y z
N MET A 1 23.76 16.00 7.85
CA MET A 1 22.62 15.54 7.03
C MET A 1 22.84 16.14 5.66
N ASP A 2 23.22 15.31 4.69
CA ASP A 2 23.82 15.79 3.45
C ASP A 2 22.75 16.18 2.44
N GLN A 3 23.09 17.09 1.52
CA GLN A 3 22.20 17.56 0.45
C GLN A 3 21.57 16.37 -0.34
N LYS A 4 22.33 15.28 -0.50
CA LYS A 4 21.89 14.03 -1.14
C LYS A 4 20.72 13.35 -0.44
N ASP A 5 20.63 13.43 0.88
CA ASP A 5 19.53 12.81 1.65
C ASP A 5 18.21 13.54 1.41
N PHE A 6 18.26 14.88 1.33
CA PHE A 6 17.10 15.70 1.03
C PHE A 6 16.52 15.43 -0.36
N ASP A 7 17.37 15.27 -1.37
CA ASP A 7 16.92 14.95 -2.73
C ASP A 7 16.31 13.56 -2.83
N LYS A 8 16.84 12.58 -2.08
CA LYS A 8 16.30 11.23 -2.01
C LYS A 8 14.91 11.22 -1.36
N ILE A 9 14.73 11.96 -0.26
CA ILE A 9 13.43 12.12 0.41
C ILE A 9 12.42 12.82 -0.52
N ARG A 10 12.85 13.86 -1.25
CA ARG A 10 11.99 14.56 -2.22
C ARG A 10 11.55 13.66 -3.37
N LYS A 11 12.45 12.84 -3.89
CA LYS A 11 12.13 11.88 -4.96
C LYS A 11 11.12 10.84 -4.49
N ILE A 12 11.33 10.26 -3.29
CA ILE A 12 10.38 9.34 -2.65
C ILE A 12 9.02 10.02 -2.42
N LYS A 13 8.98 11.25 -1.92
CA LYS A 13 7.72 12.00 -1.74
C LYS A 13 6.99 12.26 -3.06
N LYS A 14 7.72 12.53 -4.14
CA LYS A 14 7.14 12.80 -5.47
C LYS A 14 6.58 11.53 -6.10
N GLU A 15 7.32 10.43 -6.01
CA GLU A 15 6.94 9.12 -6.54
C GLU A 15 5.81 8.46 -5.74
N HIS A 16 5.72 8.76 -4.43
CA HIS A 16 4.72 8.21 -3.51
C HIS A 16 3.79 9.28 -2.93
N LYS A 17 3.44 10.31 -3.72
CA LYS A 17 2.58 11.42 -3.25
C LYS A 17 1.24 10.91 -2.70
N GLU A 18 0.73 9.84 -3.30
CA GLU A 18 -0.53 9.19 -2.91
C GLU A 18 -0.39 8.32 -1.65
N ALA A 19 0.83 7.99 -1.21
CA ALA A 19 1.03 7.14 -0.04
C ALA A 19 0.52 7.76 1.27
N TYR A 20 0.37 9.10 1.31
CA TYR A 20 -0.20 9.84 2.43
C TYR A 20 -1.70 10.13 2.28
N ASN A 21 -2.31 9.83 1.11
CA ASN A 21 -3.75 9.98 0.96
C ASN A 21 -4.48 8.98 1.88
N PRO A 22 -5.61 9.36 2.48
CA PRO A 22 -6.44 8.40 3.21
C PRO A 22 -6.81 7.25 2.28
N TRP A 23 -6.91 6.03 2.82
CA TRP A 23 -7.48 4.90 2.10
C TRP A 23 -8.93 5.24 1.78
N ASN A 24 -9.26 5.33 0.50
CA ASN A 24 -10.63 5.49 0.05
C ASN A 24 -11.28 4.10 -0.15
N ARG A 25 -12.59 4.07 -0.38
CA ARG A 25 -13.32 2.82 -0.56
C ARG A 25 -12.84 2.01 -1.77
N GLN A 26 -12.45 2.68 -2.86
CA GLN A 26 -11.95 2.02 -4.07
C GLN A 26 -10.60 1.34 -3.80
N ASP A 27 -9.70 2.01 -3.08
CA ASP A 27 -8.40 1.44 -2.64
C ASP A 27 -8.61 0.18 -1.79
N ASP A 28 -9.61 0.21 -0.89
CA ASP A 28 -9.95 -0.95 -0.05
C ASP A 28 -10.55 -2.09 -0.86
N ASP A 29 -11.52 -1.80 -1.74
CA ASP A 29 -12.17 -2.80 -2.60
C ASP A 29 -11.13 -3.49 -3.49
N GLU A 30 -10.21 -2.72 -4.08
CA GLU A 30 -9.13 -3.26 -4.91
C GLU A 30 -8.12 -4.07 -4.08
N LEU A 31 -7.73 -3.60 -2.89
CA LEU A 31 -6.87 -4.37 -1.98
C LEU A 31 -7.51 -5.71 -1.59
N ILE A 32 -8.81 -5.70 -1.26
CA ILE A 32 -9.57 -6.89 -0.88
C ILE A 32 -9.57 -7.91 -2.02
N ASN A 33 -9.88 -7.47 -3.23
CA ASN A 33 -9.87 -8.34 -4.41
C ASN A 33 -8.48 -8.94 -4.63
N LEU A 34 -7.43 -8.11 -4.66
CA LEU A 34 -6.05 -8.58 -4.85
C LEU A 34 -5.61 -9.56 -3.73
N PHE A 35 -6.03 -9.31 -2.49
CA PHE A 35 -5.72 -10.20 -1.36
C PHE A 35 -6.38 -11.57 -1.52
N PHE A 36 -7.67 -11.61 -1.87
CA PHE A 36 -8.38 -12.87 -2.08
C PHE A 36 -7.97 -13.61 -3.35
N ASP A 37 -7.46 -12.89 -4.36
CA ASP A 37 -6.86 -13.47 -5.56
C ASP A 37 -5.44 -14.04 -5.29
N GLY A 38 -4.93 -13.90 -4.06
CA GLY A 38 -3.62 -14.44 -3.66
C GLY A 38 -2.43 -13.65 -4.22
N VAL A 39 -2.65 -12.43 -4.71
CA VAL A 39 -1.60 -11.58 -5.27
C VAL A 39 -0.54 -11.31 -4.19
N PRO A 40 0.77 -11.36 -4.49
CA PRO A 40 1.79 -11.03 -3.50
C PRO A 40 1.70 -9.56 -3.08
N VAL A 41 1.95 -9.26 -1.79
CA VAL A 41 1.98 -7.88 -1.24
C VAL A 41 2.89 -6.94 -2.04
N GLY A 42 3.97 -7.47 -2.65
CA GLY A 42 4.85 -6.71 -3.52
C GLY A 42 4.14 -6.18 -4.77
N GLU A 43 3.35 -7.01 -5.43
CA GLU A 43 2.56 -6.61 -6.59
C GLU A 43 1.39 -5.72 -6.19
N MET A 44 0.71 -6.01 -5.08
CA MET A 44 -0.33 -5.11 -4.55
C MET A 44 0.21 -3.69 -4.32
N SER A 45 1.42 -3.59 -3.79
CA SER A 45 2.05 -2.28 -3.52
C SER A 45 2.30 -1.49 -4.80
N ILE A 46 2.64 -2.17 -5.91
CA ILE A 46 2.83 -1.53 -7.21
C ILE A 46 1.47 -1.10 -7.78
N LYS A 47 0.46 -1.98 -7.77
CA LYS A 47 -0.89 -1.71 -8.31
C LYS A 47 -1.57 -0.54 -7.59
N LEU A 48 -1.57 -0.57 -6.26
CA LEU A 48 -2.18 0.47 -5.42
C LEU A 48 -1.31 1.72 -5.28
N LYS A 49 -0.10 1.74 -5.87
CA LYS A 49 0.90 2.82 -5.71
C LYS A 49 1.17 3.17 -4.24
N ARG A 50 1.07 2.18 -3.34
CA ARG A 50 1.32 2.30 -1.89
C ARG A 50 2.60 1.58 -1.50
N THR A 51 3.18 1.92 -0.36
CA THR A 51 4.33 1.15 0.16
C THR A 51 3.88 -0.22 0.66
N LYS A 52 4.76 -1.23 0.58
CA LYS A 52 4.50 -2.58 1.14
C LYS A 52 4.08 -2.53 2.62
N GLY A 53 4.65 -1.60 3.39
CA GLY A 53 4.28 -1.37 4.79
C GLY A 53 2.83 -0.90 4.96
N ALA A 54 2.41 0.07 4.14
CA ALA A 54 1.03 0.58 4.15
C ALA A 54 0.02 -0.51 3.78
N VAL A 55 0.30 -1.31 2.75
CA VAL A 55 -0.52 -2.47 2.35
C VAL A 55 -0.69 -3.46 3.50
N ARG A 56 0.42 -3.88 4.14
CA ARG A 56 0.36 -4.81 5.30
C ARG A 56 -0.40 -4.24 6.48
N ALA A 57 -0.16 -2.97 6.81
CA ALA A 57 -0.89 -2.29 7.89
C ALA A 57 -2.39 -2.25 7.59
N ARG A 58 -2.78 -2.03 6.33
CA ARG A 58 -4.18 -2.00 5.93
C ARG A 58 -4.84 -3.38 5.99
N ILE A 59 -4.19 -4.42 5.47
CA ILE A 59 -4.66 -5.82 5.57
C ILE A 59 -4.91 -6.19 7.05
N ARG A 60 -4.00 -5.81 7.95
CA ARG A 60 -4.17 -6.02 9.41
C ARG A 60 -5.33 -5.23 9.98
N LYS A 61 -5.47 -3.95 9.62
CA LYS A 61 -6.54 -3.07 10.11
C LYS A 61 -7.93 -3.53 9.66
N MET A 62 -8.03 -4.10 8.46
CA MET A 62 -9.26 -4.69 7.94
C MET A 62 -9.47 -6.15 8.34
N GLU A 63 -8.56 -6.70 9.16
CA GLU A 63 -8.60 -8.09 9.65
C GLU A 63 -8.75 -9.16 8.55
N LEU A 64 -8.35 -8.85 7.31
CA LEU A 64 -8.56 -9.73 6.15
C LEU A 64 -7.89 -11.10 6.33
N THR A 65 -6.80 -11.18 7.09
CA THR A 65 -6.14 -12.45 7.43
C THR A 65 -7.00 -13.40 8.26
N LYS A 66 -8.06 -12.91 8.90
CA LYS A 66 -9.02 -13.73 9.66
C LYS A 66 -10.21 -14.18 8.82
N ILE A 67 -10.38 -13.60 7.63
CA ILE A 67 -11.51 -13.89 6.74
C ILE A 67 -11.11 -15.04 5.81
N LYS A 68 -11.78 -16.18 5.94
CA LYS A 68 -11.71 -17.25 4.95
C LYS A 68 -12.84 -17.03 3.94
N LYS A 69 -12.49 -16.87 2.65
CA LYS A 69 -13.48 -16.95 1.58
C LYS A 69 -14.04 -18.37 1.60
N LYS A 70 -15.36 -18.51 1.79
CA LYS A 70 -16.08 -19.78 1.87
C LYS A 70 -16.15 -20.43 0.49
#